data_AF-A0A7J9FT24-F1
#
_entry.id   AF-A0A7J9FT24-F1
#
_cell.length_a   1.000
_cell.length_b   1.000
_cell.length_c   1.000
_cell.angle_alpha   90.00
_cell.angle_beta   90.00
_cell.angle_gamma   90.00
#
_symmetry.space_group_name_H-M   'P 1'
#
loop_
_entity.id
_entity.type
_entity.pdbx_description
1 polymer ?
#
loop_
_entity_poly.entity_id
_entity_poly.type
_entity_poly.pdbx_seq_one_letter_code
_entity_poly.pdbx_strand_id
1 'polypeptide(L)'
;ELEQYQTSSQHHPLPICFPNLILIDILECESLKSLFPIIVAQGSSKKLKAPNLQTLRIERCFGMEEIIQGSQVSTISFRCLREVQVKECNKLKFLFPMCVVNSLGQLKTLRIKSCSQLQEIIQGAEVLISMPQGLARLEEIELINLPQLKGRDRIDIVLASPSLHVLRVRDCPELTPFIVPTNIQKLELSEMTEKKQISNVTVRERRGGTSTCTEYLTISNFEELFEYSGYNLSSLERLTLSKLTELRVIWSGPIHVEHFQNLTRLKVHDCRRLRYIFSPTIARNLPRLWTLEISDCEELEQIIEKDQTSSQHHLQPICFPNLSWIRIINCENLKYLFPITLAHGGLPDLDGLYLKLVSKLEQVFEGDESNVSKDEEKVMHLPRLTYLHLDELPNLVSFSPVGYHFVFQSLRGLQVTVCPNITTRFSVDSEKSVHAKTQASQSVDEIIVEESATAQETAWPIGSDIEWPQRGR
;
A
#
# COMPACT_ATOMS: atom_id res chain seq x y z
N GLU A 1 12.48 10.34 -46.95
CA GLU A 1 13.06 11.62 -47.39
C GLU A 1 14.60 11.68 -47.45
N LEU A 2 15.37 10.65 -47.06
CA LEU A 2 16.84 10.73 -47.00
C LEU A 2 17.60 10.08 -48.18
N GLU A 3 16.93 9.72 -49.27
CA GLU A 3 17.58 9.04 -50.41
C GLU A 3 18.22 9.99 -51.44
N GLN A 4 18.02 11.31 -51.36
CA GLN A 4 18.40 12.21 -52.46
C GLN A 4 19.78 12.89 -52.37
N TYR A 5 20.60 12.62 -51.35
CA TYR A 5 21.91 13.27 -51.22
C TYR A 5 23.05 12.27 -51.06
N GLN A 6 23.38 11.54 -52.13
CA GLN A 6 24.67 10.84 -52.22
C GLN A 6 25.25 10.91 -53.64
N THR A 7 25.96 12.00 -53.93
CA THR A 7 27.06 12.03 -54.92
C THR A 7 28.13 13.05 -54.49
N SER A 8 28.93 12.75 -53.46
CA SER A 8 30.32 13.24 -53.31
C SER A 8 30.99 12.65 -52.06
N SER A 9 32.27 12.31 -52.18
CA SER A 9 33.02 11.37 -51.35
C SER A 9 33.71 11.96 -50.11
N GLN A 10 33.21 13.04 -49.49
CA GLN A 10 33.87 13.65 -48.32
C GLN A 10 32.93 14.31 -47.30
N HIS A 11 31.83 13.66 -46.91
CA HIS A 11 30.99 14.19 -45.82
C HIS A 11 30.95 13.25 -44.61
N HIS A 12 31.49 13.72 -43.49
CA HIS A 12 31.08 13.25 -42.17
C HIS A 12 29.54 13.24 -42.13
N PRO A 13 28.88 12.14 -41.74
CA PRO A 13 27.43 12.07 -41.74
C PRO A 13 26.87 13.16 -40.82
N LEU A 14 26.16 14.12 -41.40
CA LEU A 14 25.50 15.20 -40.67
C LEU A 14 24.52 14.58 -39.64
N PRO A 15 24.48 15.09 -38.40
CA PRO A 15 23.54 14.62 -37.40
C PRO A 15 22.10 14.86 -37.89
N ILE A 16 21.25 13.84 -37.79
CA ILE A 16 19.81 14.00 -38.05
C ILE A 16 19.21 14.68 -36.82
N CYS A 17 18.65 15.86 -37.02
CA CYS A 17 18.01 16.64 -35.96
C CYS A 17 16.49 16.63 -36.17
N PHE A 18 15.75 16.21 -35.15
CA PHE A 18 14.30 16.31 -35.09
C PHE A 18 13.90 17.35 -34.03
N PRO A 19 13.85 18.65 -34.38
CA PRO A 19 13.63 19.72 -33.41
C PRO A 19 12.23 19.70 -32.79
N ASN A 20 11.23 19.14 -33.50
CA ASN A 20 9.84 19.10 -33.03
C ASN A 20 9.43 17.73 -32.44
N LEU A 21 10.36 16.77 -32.35
CA LEU A 21 10.06 15.43 -31.86
C LEU A 21 9.91 15.46 -30.34
N ILE A 22 8.69 15.21 -29.86
CA ILE A 22 8.34 15.20 -28.44
C ILE A 22 8.11 13.80 -27.88
N LEU A 23 7.81 12.82 -28.74
CA LEU A 23 7.50 11.45 -28.37
C LEU A 23 8.30 10.51 -29.27
N ILE A 24 8.98 9.55 -28.66
CA ILE A 24 9.46 8.34 -29.33
C ILE A 24 8.69 7.18 -28.72
N ASP A 25 7.97 6.45 -29.57
CA ASP A 25 7.23 5.25 -29.19
C ASP A 25 7.69 4.11 -30.09
N ILE A 26 8.23 3.04 -29.48
CA ILE A 26 8.82 1.90 -30.16
C ILE A 26 8.11 0.66 -29.65
N LEU A 27 7.44 -0.04 -30.56
CA LEU A 27 6.66 -1.23 -30.26
C LEU A 27 7.18 -2.39 -31.11
N GLU A 28 7.37 -3.56 -30.49
CA GLU A 28 7.60 -4.85 -31.17
C GLU A 28 8.81 -4.85 -32.14
N CYS A 29 9.84 -4.05 -31.84
CA CYS A 29 11.06 -3.99 -32.64
C CYS A 29 12.08 -5.04 -32.19
N GLU A 30 11.85 -6.31 -32.52
CA GLU A 30 12.62 -7.45 -31.99
C GLU A 30 14.11 -7.44 -32.35
N SER A 31 14.47 -6.89 -33.52
CA SER A 31 15.86 -6.83 -33.99
C SER A 31 16.62 -5.60 -33.48
N LEU A 32 15.94 -4.65 -32.81
CA LEU A 32 16.55 -3.41 -32.37
C LEU A 32 17.42 -3.65 -31.13
N LYS A 33 18.74 -3.61 -31.31
CA LYS A 33 19.71 -3.74 -30.19
C LYS A 33 19.87 -2.47 -29.36
N SER A 34 19.78 -1.32 -30.02
CA SER A 34 19.91 -0.02 -29.37
C SER A 34 19.14 1.05 -30.10
N LEU A 35 18.54 1.99 -29.36
CA LEU A 35 17.84 3.12 -29.97
C LEU A 35 18.82 4.19 -30.49
N PHE A 36 19.87 4.46 -29.72
CA PHE A 36 20.84 5.50 -30.04
C PHE A 36 22.23 4.91 -30.25
N PRO A 37 22.87 5.08 -31.44
CA PRO A 37 22.39 5.82 -32.61
C PRO A 37 21.38 5.00 -33.42
N ILE A 38 20.50 5.68 -34.14
CA ILE A 38 19.66 5.02 -35.14
C ILE A 38 20.57 4.57 -36.29
N ILE A 39 20.67 3.26 -36.49
CA ILE A 39 21.35 2.68 -37.64
C ILE A 39 20.38 2.73 -38.82
N VAL A 40 20.66 3.57 -39.80
CA VAL A 40 19.84 3.64 -41.03
C VAL A 40 20.18 2.42 -41.90
N ALA A 41 19.21 1.91 -42.67
CA ALA A 41 19.24 0.66 -43.44
C ALA A 41 20.50 0.40 -44.32
N GLN A 42 21.35 1.40 -44.55
CA GLN A 42 22.62 1.28 -45.29
C GLN A 42 23.86 1.08 -44.39
N GLY A 43 23.69 0.79 -43.10
CA GLY A 43 24.80 0.51 -42.17
C GLY A 43 25.61 1.74 -41.73
N SER A 44 25.19 2.96 -42.10
CA SER A 44 25.77 4.20 -41.58
C SER A 44 25.10 4.59 -40.26
N SER A 45 25.89 4.73 -39.19
CA SER A 45 25.40 5.28 -37.92
C SER A 45 25.26 6.80 -38.05
N LYS A 46 24.05 7.32 -37.77
CA LYS A 46 23.80 8.76 -37.75
C LYS A 46 23.51 9.23 -36.33
N LYS A 47 24.15 10.34 -35.94
CA LYS A 47 23.91 11.02 -34.67
C LYS A 47 22.49 11.59 -34.67
N LEU A 48 21.63 11.11 -33.77
CA LEU A 48 20.27 11.62 -33.59
C LEU A 48 20.25 12.75 -32.55
N LYS A 49 19.69 13.91 -32.89
CA LYS A 49 19.37 14.97 -31.93
C LYS A 49 17.87 15.17 -31.85
N ALA A 50 17.28 14.89 -30.69
CA ALA A 50 15.89 15.18 -30.37
C ALA A 50 15.83 16.07 -29.12
N PRO A 51 16.16 17.38 -29.25
CA PRO A 51 16.37 18.26 -28.09
C PRO A 51 15.10 18.50 -27.27
N ASN A 52 13.93 18.34 -27.88
CA ASN A 52 12.62 18.58 -27.27
C ASN A 52 11.87 17.29 -26.90
N LEU A 53 12.56 16.15 -26.87
CA LEU A 53 11.95 14.87 -26.52
C LEU A 53 11.41 14.92 -25.08
N GLN A 54 10.13 14.63 -24.91
CA GLN A 54 9.42 14.65 -23.62
C GLN A 54 9.05 13.25 -23.15
N THR A 55 8.73 12.34 -24.06
CA THR A 55 8.28 10.98 -23.73
C THR A 55 9.07 9.95 -24.53
N LEU A 56 9.58 8.93 -23.84
CA LEU A 56 10.19 7.76 -24.44
C LEU A 56 9.44 6.52 -24.00
N ARG A 57 8.85 5.79 -24.96
CA ARG A 57 8.16 4.52 -24.74
C ARG A 57 8.82 3.43 -25.58
N ILE A 58 9.16 2.32 -24.92
CA ILE A 58 9.77 1.16 -25.55
C ILE A 58 9.05 -0.08 -25.02
N GLU A 59 8.33 -0.78 -25.88
CA GLU A 59 7.54 -1.96 -25.54
C GLU A 59 7.90 -3.13 -26.46
N ARG A 60 8.04 -4.33 -25.88
CA ARG A 60 8.26 -5.59 -26.62
C ARG A 60 9.50 -5.58 -27.54
N CYS A 61 10.52 -4.79 -27.19
CA CYS A 61 11.79 -4.76 -27.91
C CYS A 61 12.75 -5.79 -27.32
N PHE A 62 12.45 -7.08 -27.52
CA PHE A 62 13.16 -8.19 -26.85
C PHE A 62 14.66 -8.26 -27.18
N GLY A 63 15.08 -7.76 -28.35
CA GLY A 63 16.48 -7.70 -28.76
C GLY A 63 17.29 -6.54 -28.18
N MET A 64 16.65 -5.60 -27.48
CA MET A 64 17.30 -4.37 -27.01
C MET A 64 18.26 -4.66 -25.86
N GLU A 65 19.54 -4.36 -26.06
CA GLU A 65 20.62 -4.56 -25.10
C GLU A 65 20.89 -3.27 -24.29
N GLU A 66 20.75 -2.10 -24.93
CA GLU A 66 20.96 -0.77 -24.34
C GLU A 66 20.11 0.28 -25.06
N ILE A 67 19.56 1.27 -24.34
CA ILE A 67 18.86 2.39 -25.01
C ILE A 67 19.87 3.28 -25.75
N ILE A 68 21.04 3.50 -25.13
CA ILE A 68 22.08 4.41 -25.61
C ILE A 68 23.39 3.66 -25.69
N GLN A 69 23.93 3.50 -26.90
CA GLN A 69 25.29 3.00 -27.09
C GLN A 69 26.30 3.97 -26.49
N GLY A 70 27.29 3.43 -25.78
CA GLY A 70 28.36 4.21 -25.13
C GLY A 70 29.06 5.22 -26.06
N SER A 71 29.13 4.96 -27.37
CA SER A 71 29.73 5.86 -28.37
C SER A 71 28.95 7.17 -28.59
N GLN A 72 27.67 7.23 -28.24
CA GLN A 72 26.77 8.38 -28.53
C GLN A 72 26.42 9.23 -27.31
N VAL A 73 26.88 8.81 -26.13
CA VAL A 73 26.64 9.48 -24.85
C VAL A 73 26.92 10.99 -24.89
N SER A 74 27.96 11.44 -25.58
CA SER A 74 28.34 12.85 -25.66
C SER A 74 27.43 13.71 -26.56
N THR A 75 26.47 13.09 -27.26
CA THR A 75 25.69 13.74 -28.33
C THR A 75 24.19 13.85 -28.04
N ILE A 76 23.69 13.13 -27.03
CA ILE A 76 22.27 13.05 -26.69
C ILE A 76 22.05 13.77 -25.37
N SER A 77 20.96 14.53 -25.29
CA SER A 77 20.58 15.27 -24.09
C SER A 77 19.09 15.10 -23.84
N PHE A 78 18.72 14.64 -22.65
CA PHE A 78 17.32 14.41 -22.26
C PHE A 78 16.74 15.56 -21.45
N ARG A 79 17.20 16.80 -21.70
CA ARG A 79 16.83 18.01 -20.93
C ARG A 79 15.34 18.29 -20.85
N CYS A 80 14.56 17.78 -21.81
CA CYS A 80 13.11 17.96 -21.86
C CYS A 80 12.33 16.69 -21.51
N LEU A 81 13.01 15.57 -21.22
CA LEU A 81 12.37 14.28 -21.00
C LEU A 81 11.61 14.30 -19.67
N ARG A 82 10.33 13.98 -19.71
CA ARG A 82 9.38 13.99 -18.59
C ARG A 82 8.90 12.59 -18.22
N GLU A 83 8.81 11.70 -19.20
CA GLU A 83 8.27 10.35 -19.01
C GLU A 83 9.12 9.31 -19.75
N VAL A 84 9.46 8.24 -19.04
CA VAL A 84 10.08 7.04 -19.61
C VAL A 84 9.25 5.82 -19.24
N GLN A 85 8.82 5.07 -20.24
CA GLN A 85 8.18 3.77 -20.06
C GLN A 85 8.94 2.70 -20.83
N VAL A 86 9.36 1.64 -20.14
CA VAL A 86 10.02 0.49 -20.76
C VAL A 86 9.32 -0.78 -20.33
N LYS A 87 8.84 -1.57 -21.29
CA LYS A 87 8.08 -2.78 -21.03
C LYS A 87 8.59 -3.93 -21.88
N GLU A 88 8.75 -5.12 -21.28
CA GLU A 88 9.07 -6.35 -22.00
C GLU A 88 10.37 -6.25 -22.83
N CYS A 89 11.38 -5.51 -22.33
CA CYS A 89 12.70 -5.35 -22.97
C CYS A 89 13.72 -6.29 -22.33
N ASN A 90 13.64 -7.58 -22.67
CA ASN A 90 14.23 -8.67 -21.89
C ASN A 90 15.76 -8.77 -21.92
N LYS A 91 16.45 -8.16 -22.89
CA LYS A 91 17.93 -8.11 -22.96
C LYS A 91 18.52 -6.81 -22.38
N LEU A 92 17.69 -5.86 -21.97
CA LEU A 92 18.14 -4.56 -21.50
C LEU A 92 18.76 -4.73 -20.11
N LYS A 93 20.06 -4.40 -19.98
CA LYS A 93 20.79 -4.57 -18.70
C LYS A 93 20.73 -3.35 -17.80
N PHE A 94 20.69 -2.17 -18.40
CA PHE A 94 20.53 -0.90 -17.70
C PHE A 94 19.67 0.06 -18.52
N LEU A 95 18.99 1.00 -17.85
CA LEU A 95 18.14 1.97 -18.55
C LEU A 95 18.97 3.13 -19.12
N PHE A 96 19.77 3.78 -18.27
CA PHE A 96 20.59 4.93 -18.65
C PHE A 96 22.03 4.80 -18.13
N PRO A 97 23.04 5.21 -18.90
CA PRO A 97 24.39 5.36 -18.39
C PRO A 97 24.51 6.62 -17.52
N MET A 98 25.36 6.60 -16.50
CA MET A 98 25.51 7.66 -15.49
C MET A 98 25.78 9.05 -16.08
N CYS A 99 26.51 9.11 -17.19
CA CYS A 99 26.81 10.33 -17.94
C CYS A 99 25.57 11.12 -18.44
N VAL A 100 24.40 10.50 -18.59
CA VAL A 100 23.18 11.20 -19.02
C VAL A 100 22.29 11.67 -17.87
N VAL A 101 22.57 11.25 -16.63
CA VAL A 101 21.76 11.51 -15.44
C VAL A 101 21.53 13.00 -15.21
N ASN A 102 22.56 13.83 -15.38
CA ASN A 102 22.45 15.29 -15.23
C ASN A 102 21.56 15.96 -16.28
N SER A 103 21.26 15.26 -17.39
CA SER A 103 20.31 15.75 -18.39
C SER A 103 18.86 15.36 -18.11
N LEU A 104 18.61 14.43 -17.17
CA LEU A 104 17.28 13.91 -16.84
C LEU A 104 16.55 14.75 -15.77
N GLY A 105 17.02 15.96 -15.46
CA GLY A 105 16.47 16.81 -14.39
C GLY A 105 15.00 17.25 -14.57
N GLN A 106 14.35 16.95 -15.70
CA GLN A 106 12.93 17.17 -15.95
C GLN A 106 12.07 15.90 -15.87
N LEU A 107 12.69 14.74 -15.66
CA LEU A 107 12.01 13.46 -15.61
C LEU A 107 11.09 13.42 -14.39
N LYS A 108 9.79 13.21 -14.63
CA LYS A 108 8.74 13.15 -13.61
C LYS A 108 8.26 11.72 -13.37
N THR A 109 8.22 10.90 -14.41
CA THR A 109 7.64 9.55 -14.36
C THR A 109 8.57 8.53 -14.98
N LEU A 110 8.88 7.49 -14.21
CA LEU A 110 9.66 6.34 -14.68
C LEU A 110 8.88 5.04 -14.43
N ARG A 111 8.54 4.32 -15.50
CA ARG A 111 7.85 3.03 -15.42
C ARG A 111 8.64 1.95 -16.14
N ILE A 112 8.97 0.88 -15.44
CA ILE A 112 9.71 -0.25 -16.00
C ILE A 112 9.00 -1.55 -15.63
N LYS A 113 8.62 -2.34 -16.64
CA LYS A 113 7.78 -3.53 -16.45
C LYS A 113 8.33 -4.73 -17.22
N SER A 114 8.44 -5.88 -16.56
CA SER A 114 8.74 -7.16 -17.19
C SER A 114 10.05 -7.15 -18.01
N CYS A 115 11.10 -6.49 -17.50
CA CYS A 115 12.43 -6.47 -18.12
C CYS A 115 13.35 -7.46 -17.37
N SER A 116 13.37 -8.72 -17.83
CA SER A 116 13.95 -9.84 -17.08
C SER A 116 15.46 -9.77 -16.78
N GLN A 117 16.24 -9.06 -17.60
CA GLN A 117 17.70 -8.92 -17.42
C GLN A 117 18.13 -7.54 -16.92
N LEU A 118 17.17 -6.66 -16.58
CA LEU A 118 17.50 -5.33 -16.09
C LEU A 118 18.12 -5.42 -14.71
N GLN A 119 19.37 -4.99 -14.60
CA GLN A 119 20.15 -5.04 -13.37
C GLN A 119 20.21 -3.69 -12.66
N GLU A 120 20.26 -2.60 -13.43
CA GLU A 120 20.43 -1.24 -12.90
C GLU A 120 19.53 -0.25 -13.64
N ILE A 121 18.96 0.73 -12.95
CA ILE A 121 18.31 1.86 -13.64
C ILE A 121 19.39 2.78 -14.22
N ILE A 122 20.38 3.14 -13.42
CA ILE A 122 21.51 3.98 -13.81
C ILE A 122 22.82 3.19 -13.71
N GLN A 123 23.58 3.13 -14.80
CA GLN A 123 24.88 2.44 -14.84
C GLN A 123 26.06 3.40 -14.64
N GLY A 124 26.76 3.35 -13.50
CA GLY A 124 28.03 4.04 -13.23
C GLY A 124 28.45 4.07 -11.75
N ALA A 125 29.68 4.51 -11.45
CA ALA A 125 30.36 4.30 -10.15
C ALA A 125 29.94 5.23 -8.98
N GLU A 126 29.04 6.20 -9.17
CA GLU A 126 28.69 7.20 -8.14
C GLU A 126 27.16 7.32 -7.93
N VAL A 127 26.48 6.21 -7.60
CA VAL A 127 25.01 6.19 -7.44
C VAL A 127 24.54 7.05 -6.26
N LEU A 128 25.28 7.05 -5.15
CA LEU A 128 24.93 7.75 -3.90
C LEU A 128 24.73 9.27 -4.04
N ILE A 129 25.38 9.91 -5.01
CA ILE A 129 25.35 11.38 -5.19
C ILE A 129 24.47 11.77 -6.38
N SER A 130 24.17 10.84 -7.27
CA SER A 130 23.69 11.17 -8.62
C SER A 130 22.19 11.18 -8.82
N MET A 131 21.44 10.28 -8.19
CA MET A 131 19.97 10.26 -8.31
C MET A 131 19.30 11.50 -7.67
N PRO A 132 19.67 11.94 -6.46
CA PRO A 132 19.10 13.14 -5.87
C PRO A 132 19.39 14.42 -6.67
N GLN A 133 20.56 14.49 -7.32
CA GLN A 133 20.99 15.66 -8.10
C GLN A 133 20.46 15.64 -9.54
N GLY A 134 20.50 14.49 -10.22
CA GLY A 134 20.14 14.36 -11.63
C GLY A 134 18.67 14.04 -11.90
N LEU A 135 17.99 13.36 -10.96
CA LEU A 135 16.55 13.05 -11.05
C LEU A 135 15.74 13.84 -10.01
N ALA A 136 16.12 15.09 -9.73
CA ALA A 136 15.54 15.91 -8.68
C ALA A 136 14.03 16.16 -8.79
N ARG A 137 13.43 16.01 -9.98
CA ARG A 137 11.99 16.22 -10.26
C ARG A 137 11.17 14.93 -10.45
N LEU A 138 11.76 13.78 -10.15
CA LEU A 138 11.10 12.49 -10.31
C LEU A 138 10.01 12.34 -9.25
N GLU A 139 8.76 12.27 -9.68
CA GLU A 139 7.54 12.29 -8.86
C GLU A 139 6.96 10.87 -8.67
N GLU A 140 7.06 10.03 -9.70
CA GLU A 140 6.50 8.67 -9.74
C GLU A 140 7.49 7.63 -10.29
N ILE A 141 7.64 6.53 -9.57
CA ILE A 141 8.37 5.34 -10.01
C ILE A 141 7.47 4.11 -9.92
N GLU A 142 7.41 3.33 -11.01
CA GLU A 142 6.75 2.02 -11.06
C GLU A 142 7.72 0.96 -11.58
N LEU A 143 8.02 -0.04 -10.74
CA LEU A 143 8.93 -1.15 -11.03
C LEU A 143 8.15 -2.46 -10.88
N ILE A 144 7.95 -3.20 -11.97
CA ILE A 144 7.13 -4.43 -11.95
C ILE A 144 7.86 -5.56 -12.64
N ASN A 145 7.96 -6.72 -11.99
CA ASN A 145 8.52 -7.95 -12.56
C ASN A 145 9.94 -7.69 -13.12
N LEU A 146 10.86 -7.34 -12.21
CA LEU A 146 12.26 -7.04 -12.51
C LEU A 146 13.16 -7.98 -11.68
N PRO A 147 13.29 -9.25 -12.07
CA PRO A 147 13.89 -10.30 -11.23
C PRO A 147 15.40 -10.14 -10.99
N GLN A 148 16.09 -9.33 -11.78
CA GLN A 148 17.54 -9.08 -11.66
C GLN A 148 17.87 -7.66 -11.19
N LEU A 149 16.87 -6.81 -10.94
CA LEU A 149 17.10 -5.42 -10.56
C LEU A 149 17.64 -5.39 -9.13
N LYS A 150 18.89 -4.95 -8.98
CA LYS A 150 19.63 -4.99 -7.73
C LYS A 150 20.48 -3.74 -7.52
N GLY A 151 20.81 -3.45 -6.26
CA GLY A 151 21.77 -2.40 -5.91
C GLY A 151 23.19 -2.82 -6.27
N ARG A 152 24.06 -1.86 -6.57
CA ARG A 152 25.44 -2.13 -6.98
C ARG A 152 26.33 -2.58 -5.81
N ASP A 153 26.16 -2.05 -4.59
CA ASP A 153 27.06 -2.30 -3.46
C ASP A 153 26.37 -2.24 -2.08
N ARG A 154 25.82 -3.36 -1.56
CA ARG A 154 25.32 -3.61 -0.17
C ARG A 154 24.32 -2.59 0.44
N ILE A 155 24.09 -1.48 -0.23
CA ILE A 155 23.21 -0.33 -0.02
C ILE A 155 22.97 0.16 -1.48
N ASP A 156 22.02 1.04 -1.76
CA ASP A 156 22.06 1.89 -2.98
C ASP A 156 21.33 1.42 -4.25
N ILE A 157 20.13 0.83 -4.14
CA ILE A 157 19.11 1.30 -5.09
C ILE A 157 18.57 2.61 -4.50
N VAL A 158 19.21 3.69 -4.90
CA VAL A 158 18.89 5.05 -4.48
C VAL A 158 17.68 5.50 -5.28
N LEU A 159 16.47 5.11 -4.85
CA LEU A 159 15.21 5.75 -5.28
C LEU A 159 15.01 7.07 -4.50
N ALA A 160 16.10 7.76 -4.21
CA ALA A 160 16.18 8.86 -3.26
C ALA A 160 15.98 10.23 -3.95
N SER A 161 15.13 10.28 -4.97
CA SER A 161 14.77 11.55 -5.57
C SER A 161 13.99 12.38 -4.55
N PRO A 162 14.37 13.64 -4.25
CA PRO A 162 13.71 14.45 -3.23
C PRO A 162 12.26 14.80 -3.58
N SER A 163 11.83 14.68 -4.84
CA SER A 163 10.45 14.95 -5.26
C SER A 163 9.57 13.70 -5.32
N LEU A 164 10.12 12.50 -5.03
CA LEU A 164 9.40 11.25 -5.21
C LEU A 164 8.31 11.11 -4.16
N HIS A 165 7.06 11.08 -4.61
CA HIS A 165 5.90 10.93 -3.73
C HIS A 165 5.03 9.70 -4.06
N VAL A 166 5.25 9.05 -5.22
CA VAL A 166 4.61 7.76 -5.57
C VAL A 166 5.66 6.71 -5.91
N LEU A 167 5.63 5.59 -5.18
CA LEU A 167 6.45 4.42 -5.46
C LEU A 167 5.58 3.17 -5.52
N ARG A 168 5.73 2.40 -6.60
CA ARG A 168 5.12 1.08 -6.78
C ARG A 168 6.19 0.08 -7.14
N VAL A 169 6.32 -0.96 -6.33
CA VAL A 169 7.24 -2.07 -6.58
C VAL A 169 6.45 -3.37 -6.51
N ARG A 170 6.51 -4.16 -7.59
CA ARG A 170 5.92 -5.50 -7.64
C ARG A 170 6.90 -6.51 -8.21
N ASP A 171 7.07 -7.64 -7.54
CA ASP A 171 7.86 -8.77 -8.06
C ASP A 171 9.29 -8.34 -8.48
N CYS A 172 10.00 -7.72 -7.53
CA CYS A 172 11.39 -7.28 -7.68
C CYS A 172 12.26 -7.92 -6.57
N PRO A 173 12.50 -9.24 -6.62
CA PRO A 173 13.10 -10.02 -5.53
C PRO A 173 14.55 -9.64 -5.16
N GLU A 174 15.30 -9.00 -6.06
CA GLU A 174 16.69 -8.58 -5.81
C GLU A 174 16.81 -7.09 -5.41
N LEU A 175 15.69 -6.36 -5.27
CA LEU A 175 15.68 -4.91 -4.99
C LEU A 175 16.10 -4.54 -3.55
N THR A 176 16.29 -5.53 -2.66
CA THR A 176 16.39 -5.30 -1.21
C THR A 176 17.84 -5.36 -0.72
N PRO A 177 18.30 -4.42 0.14
CA PRO A 177 17.60 -3.23 0.61
C PRO A 177 17.60 -2.08 -0.41
N PHE A 178 16.61 -1.18 -0.33
CA PHE A 178 16.55 0.05 -1.12
C PHE A 178 16.15 1.26 -0.27
N ILE A 179 16.45 2.47 -0.77
CA ILE A 179 16.25 3.73 -0.03
C ILE A 179 15.24 4.60 -0.76
N VAL A 180 14.29 5.17 -0.01
CA VAL A 180 13.22 6.05 -0.49
C VAL A 180 13.17 7.33 0.35
N PRO A 181 12.74 8.48 -0.18
CA PRO A 181 12.60 9.68 0.64
C PRO A 181 11.40 9.57 1.60
N THR A 182 11.48 10.26 2.73
CA THR A 182 10.43 10.23 3.76
C THR A 182 9.17 11.01 3.38
N ASN A 183 9.23 11.86 2.35
CA ASN A 183 8.07 12.58 1.80
C ASN A 183 7.18 11.73 0.88
N ILE A 184 7.37 10.41 0.86
CA ILE A 184 6.54 9.49 0.09
C ILE A 184 5.07 9.60 0.54
N GLN A 185 4.16 9.81 -0.41
CA GLN A 185 2.71 9.89 -0.15
C GLN A 185 2.00 8.57 -0.43
N LYS A 186 2.45 7.86 -1.47
CA LYS A 186 1.88 6.58 -1.89
C LYS A 186 2.96 5.54 -2.05
N LEU A 187 2.89 4.49 -1.23
CA LEU A 187 3.78 3.33 -1.27
C LEU A 187 2.96 2.06 -1.54
N GLU A 188 3.26 1.39 -2.64
CA GLU A 188 2.70 0.07 -2.96
C GLU A 188 3.83 -0.95 -3.10
N LEU A 189 3.80 -2.01 -2.28
CA LEU A 189 4.75 -3.11 -2.31
C LEU A 189 3.99 -4.42 -2.51
N SER A 190 4.37 -5.20 -3.51
CA SER A 190 3.64 -6.39 -3.90
C SER A 190 4.57 -7.53 -4.32
N GLU A 191 4.29 -8.77 -3.91
CA GLU A 191 5.03 -9.96 -4.39
C GLU A 191 6.55 -9.83 -4.16
N MET A 192 6.94 -9.23 -3.03
CA MET A 192 8.35 -9.10 -2.67
C MET A 192 8.79 -10.34 -1.90
N THR A 193 9.83 -11.02 -2.38
CA THR A 193 10.41 -12.17 -1.70
C THR A 193 11.79 -11.82 -1.18
N GLU A 194 12.10 -12.18 0.06
CA GLU A 194 13.49 -12.17 0.51
C GLU A 194 14.20 -13.43 -0.01
N LYS A 195 15.31 -13.27 -0.75
CA LYS A 195 16.31 -14.33 -0.81
C LYS A 195 17.06 -14.29 0.51
N LYS A 196 16.90 -15.31 1.37
CA LYS A 196 17.75 -15.52 2.57
C LYS A 196 19.23 -15.49 2.17
N GLN A 197 19.83 -14.32 2.18
CA GLN A 197 21.27 -14.16 2.17
C GLN A 197 21.64 -13.82 3.61
N ILE A 198 22.06 -14.84 4.36
CA ILE A 198 22.61 -14.66 5.70
C ILE A 198 23.92 -13.88 5.51
N SER A 199 23.83 -12.56 5.53
CA SER A 199 24.98 -11.69 5.71
C SER A 199 24.64 -10.71 6.81
N ASN A 200 25.37 -10.79 7.92
CA ASN A 200 25.27 -9.84 9.02
C ASN A 200 25.59 -8.43 8.49
N VAL A 201 24.56 -7.63 8.18
CA VAL A 201 24.74 -6.24 7.79
C VAL A 201 24.69 -5.41 9.06
N THR A 202 25.86 -4.94 9.49
CA THR A 202 25.96 -3.86 10.47
C THR A 202 25.92 -2.53 9.72
N VAL A 203 24.85 -1.77 9.93
CA VAL A 203 24.68 -0.41 9.40
C VAL A 203 25.70 0.50 10.10
N ARG A 204 26.61 1.12 9.34
CA ARG A 204 27.57 2.11 9.88
C ARG A 204 27.02 3.51 9.68
N GLU A 205 26.80 4.23 10.79
CA GLU A 205 26.43 5.64 10.82
C GLU A 205 27.45 6.52 10.09
N ARG A 206 26.98 7.42 9.22
CA ARG A 206 27.74 8.63 8.88
C ARG A 206 27.26 9.79 9.75
N ARG A 207 28.09 10.11 10.74
CA ARG A 207 28.02 11.31 11.55
C ARG A 207 28.81 12.42 10.84
N GLY A 208 28.19 13.59 10.68
CA GLY A 208 28.89 14.88 10.56
C GLY A 208 28.63 15.68 9.29
N GLY A 209 28.03 16.87 9.47
CA GLY A 209 28.08 17.98 8.51
C GLY A 209 26.71 18.59 8.21
N THR A 210 26.50 19.82 8.65
CA THR A 210 25.29 20.63 8.40
C THR A 210 24.87 20.65 6.93
N SER A 211 23.70 20.08 6.62
CA SER A 211 22.96 20.33 5.38
C SER A 211 21.48 20.02 5.60
N THR A 212 20.59 20.73 4.91
CA THR A 212 19.15 20.46 4.88
C THR A 212 18.90 19.08 4.26
N CYS A 213 19.02 18.01 5.05
CA CYS A 213 18.88 16.64 4.57
C CYS A 213 17.40 16.26 4.50
N THR A 214 16.91 15.96 3.30
CA THR A 214 15.77 15.04 3.14
C THR A 214 16.15 13.72 3.80
N GLU A 215 15.46 13.37 4.88
CA GLU A 215 15.60 12.06 5.52
C GLU A 215 15.18 10.99 4.50
N TYR A 216 15.91 9.88 4.45
CA TYR A 216 15.57 8.76 3.59
C TYR A 216 15.30 7.53 4.43
N LEU A 217 14.19 6.86 4.16
CA LEU A 217 13.82 5.58 4.75
C LEU A 217 14.54 4.44 4.00
N THR A 218 15.13 3.52 4.75
CA THR A 218 15.60 2.23 4.21
C THR A 218 14.47 1.22 4.30
N ILE A 219 14.10 0.62 3.17
CA ILE A 219 13.20 -0.53 3.11
C ILE A 219 14.09 -1.77 2.98
N SER A 220 14.12 -2.55 4.05
CA SER A 220 14.89 -3.79 4.19
C SER A 220 14.00 -4.88 4.78
N ASN A 221 14.52 -6.11 4.82
CA ASN A 221 14.00 -7.20 5.65
C ASN A 221 12.47 -7.25 5.68
N PHE A 222 11.83 -7.80 4.64
CA PHE A 222 10.37 -7.82 4.51
C PHE A 222 9.63 -8.53 5.66
N GLU A 223 10.32 -9.05 6.68
CA GLU A 223 9.77 -9.43 7.97
C GLU A 223 9.25 -8.22 8.79
N GLU A 224 10.00 -7.12 8.80
CA GLU A 224 9.70 -5.87 9.51
C GLU A 224 9.87 -4.66 8.56
N LEU A 225 8.77 -4.09 8.08
CA LEU A 225 8.84 -3.12 6.97
C LEU A 225 9.46 -1.76 7.36
N PHE A 226 9.08 -1.22 8.52
CA PHE A 226 9.61 0.05 9.02
C PHE A 226 10.35 -0.19 10.35
N GLU A 227 11.68 -0.32 10.28
CA GLU A 227 12.57 -0.57 11.43
C GLU A 227 13.17 0.75 11.97
N TYR A 228 13.14 0.93 13.30
CA TYR A 228 13.83 1.98 14.08
C TYR A 228 13.49 3.44 13.71
N SER A 229 12.78 4.11 14.62
CA SER A 229 12.14 5.41 14.46
C SER A 229 13.11 6.61 14.50
N GLY A 230 13.79 6.85 13.37
CA GLY A 230 14.46 8.12 13.07
C GLY A 230 13.84 8.89 11.89
N TYR A 231 12.77 8.38 11.29
CA TYR A 231 12.21 8.89 10.03
C TYR A 231 10.80 9.47 10.23
N ASN A 232 10.59 10.70 9.76
CA ASN A 232 9.25 11.30 9.74
C ASN A 232 8.46 10.87 8.49
N LEU A 233 7.56 9.90 8.62
CA LEU A 233 6.69 9.42 7.53
C LEU A 233 5.34 10.16 7.45
N SER A 234 5.23 11.36 8.02
CA SER A 234 3.99 12.12 8.08
C SER A 234 3.39 12.43 6.72
N SER A 235 4.15 12.36 5.62
CA SER A 235 3.64 12.56 4.27
C SER A 235 2.87 11.35 3.72
N LEU A 236 3.01 10.17 4.31
CA LEU A 236 2.41 8.93 3.80
C LEU A 236 0.89 8.98 3.92
N GLU A 237 0.20 8.99 2.78
CA GLU A 237 -1.26 9.01 2.69
C GLU A 237 -1.86 7.64 2.40
N ARG A 238 -1.14 6.81 1.62
CA ARG A 238 -1.62 5.51 1.15
C ARG A 238 -0.53 4.46 1.22
N LEU A 239 -0.79 3.40 1.99
CA LEU A 239 0.04 2.21 2.07
C LEU A 239 -0.73 1.00 1.53
N THR A 240 -0.15 0.31 0.56
CA THR A 240 -0.69 -0.95 0.03
C THR A 240 0.37 -2.02 0.04
N LEU A 241 0.13 -3.07 0.79
CA LEU A 241 1.01 -4.22 0.94
C LEU A 241 0.28 -5.45 0.40
N SER A 242 0.91 -6.19 -0.50
CA SER A 242 0.28 -7.40 -1.04
C SER A 242 1.27 -8.54 -1.24
N LYS A 243 0.90 -9.77 -0.85
CA LYS A 243 1.74 -10.96 -1.07
C LYS A 243 3.17 -10.81 -0.53
N LEU A 244 3.31 -10.16 0.62
CA LEU A 244 4.58 -10.04 1.33
C LEU A 244 4.68 -11.21 2.31
N THR A 245 5.17 -12.36 1.83
CA THR A 245 5.01 -13.65 2.51
C THR A 245 5.78 -13.76 3.82
N GLU A 246 6.88 -13.01 3.97
CA GLU A 246 7.69 -13.00 5.20
C GLU A 246 7.24 -11.93 6.21
N LEU A 247 6.34 -11.00 5.82
CA LEU A 247 5.94 -9.86 6.66
C LEU A 247 5.23 -10.30 7.92
N ARG A 248 5.85 -10.01 9.07
CA ARG A 248 5.30 -10.28 10.41
C ARG A 248 4.78 -9.04 11.09
N VAL A 249 5.44 -7.92 10.85
CA VAL A 249 5.15 -6.63 11.49
C VAL A 249 5.32 -5.51 10.47
N ILE A 250 4.32 -4.64 10.33
CA ILE A 250 4.46 -3.47 9.45
C ILE A 250 5.36 -2.42 10.12
N TRP A 251 5.18 -2.20 11.42
CA TRP A 251 5.80 -1.09 12.14
C TRP A 251 6.59 -1.59 13.35
N SER A 252 7.91 -1.37 13.36
CA SER A 252 8.82 -1.86 14.41
C SER A 252 9.52 -0.71 15.15
N GLY A 253 9.68 -0.87 16.47
CA GLY A 253 10.39 0.07 17.34
C GLY A 253 9.52 1.15 18.01
N PRO A 254 10.13 2.03 18.83
CA PRO A 254 9.44 3.06 19.59
C PRO A 254 8.97 4.21 18.69
N ILE A 255 7.90 4.02 17.95
CA ILE A 255 7.36 5.01 17.02
C ILE A 255 6.83 6.22 17.79
N HIS A 256 7.35 7.41 17.47
CA HIS A 256 6.81 8.66 17.99
C HIS A 256 5.50 9.03 17.30
N VAL A 257 4.64 9.71 18.07
CA VAL A 257 3.24 10.08 17.80
C VAL A 257 3.03 10.78 16.44
N GLU A 258 4.03 11.47 15.90
CA GLU A 258 3.85 12.36 14.73
C GLU A 258 4.08 11.67 13.37
N HIS A 259 4.45 10.38 13.34
CA HIS A 259 4.99 9.77 12.13
C HIS A 259 3.96 9.40 11.05
N PHE A 260 2.66 9.28 11.35
CA PHE A 260 1.67 8.75 10.38
C PHE A 260 0.38 9.58 10.28
N GLN A 261 0.45 10.87 10.62
CA GLN A 261 -0.73 11.74 10.75
C GLN A 261 -1.56 11.89 9.46
N ASN A 262 -0.97 11.70 8.28
CA ASN A 262 -1.68 11.81 7.00
C ASN A 262 -2.14 10.47 6.41
N LEU A 263 -1.90 9.34 7.07
CA LEU A 263 -2.30 8.04 6.51
C LEU A 263 -3.82 7.96 6.42
N THR A 264 -4.34 7.92 5.19
CA THR A 264 -5.78 7.85 4.90
C THR A 264 -6.23 6.46 4.51
N ARG A 265 -5.37 5.66 3.88
CA ARG A 265 -5.74 4.33 3.38
C ARG A 265 -4.64 3.33 3.69
N LEU A 266 -5.01 2.26 4.38
CA LEU A 266 -4.18 1.09 4.60
C LEU A 266 -4.85 -0.13 3.96
N LYS A 267 -4.14 -0.75 3.01
CA LYS A 267 -4.57 -1.98 2.34
C LYS A 267 -3.52 -3.07 2.53
N VAL A 268 -3.93 -4.23 3.04
CA VAL A 268 -3.06 -5.38 3.28
C VAL A 268 -3.73 -6.63 2.70
N HIS A 269 -3.10 -7.28 1.73
CA HIS A 269 -3.71 -8.41 1.01
C HIS A 269 -2.72 -9.58 0.89
N ASP A 270 -3.08 -10.79 1.32
CA ASP A 270 -2.24 -11.99 1.17
C ASP A 270 -0.86 -11.89 1.88
N CYS A 271 -0.81 -11.20 3.03
CA CYS A 271 0.39 -11.12 3.89
C CYS A 271 0.28 -12.17 5.01
N ARG A 272 0.57 -13.43 4.68
CA ARG A 272 0.17 -14.59 5.49
C ARG A 272 0.81 -14.71 6.87
N ARG A 273 2.02 -14.17 7.07
CA ARG A 273 2.75 -14.20 8.35
C ARG A 273 2.48 -13.01 9.27
N LEU A 274 1.63 -12.07 8.82
CA LEU A 274 1.38 -10.82 9.53
C LEU A 274 0.51 -11.11 10.76
N ARG A 275 1.00 -10.75 11.96
CA ARG A 275 0.32 -11.09 13.23
C ARG A 275 -0.60 -9.99 13.74
N TYR A 276 -0.23 -8.73 13.53
CA TYR A 276 -1.00 -7.56 13.92
C TYR A 276 -0.79 -6.40 12.95
N ILE A 277 -1.78 -5.50 12.87
CA ILE A 277 -1.71 -4.32 11.98
C ILE A 277 -1.13 -3.12 12.71
N PHE A 278 -1.56 -2.85 13.94
CA PHE A 278 -1.14 -1.68 14.71
C PHE A 278 -0.62 -2.08 16.08
N SER A 279 0.40 -1.37 16.57
CA SER A 279 0.62 -1.26 18.01
C SER A 279 -0.35 -0.23 18.60
N PRO A 280 -0.64 -0.27 19.92
CA PRO A 280 -1.49 0.73 20.58
C PRO A 280 -1.01 2.18 20.34
N THR A 281 0.30 2.40 20.30
CA THR A 281 0.90 3.73 20.02
C THR A 281 0.55 4.25 18.63
N ILE A 282 0.54 3.38 17.62
CA ILE A 282 0.21 3.77 16.25
C ILE A 282 -1.30 3.96 16.10
N ALA A 283 -2.09 3.06 16.69
CA ALA A 283 -3.55 3.14 16.63
C ALA A 283 -4.08 4.45 17.23
N ARG A 284 -3.42 5.00 18.28
CA ARG A 284 -3.74 6.33 18.84
C ARG A 284 -3.42 7.50 17.89
N ASN A 285 -2.60 7.28 16.86
CA ASN A 285 -1.98 8.32 16.04
C ASN A 285 -2.29 8.22 14.55
N LEU A 286 -3.53 7.84 14.24
CA LEU A 286 -4.04 7.76 12.88
C LEU A 286 -5.30 8.62 12.68
N PRO A 287 -5.21 9.95 12.88
CA PRO A 287 -6.37 10.83 12.89
C PRO A 287 -7.05 10.95 11.51
N ARG A 288 -6.36 10.61 10.43
CA ARG A 288 -6.88 10.72 9.06
C ARG A 288 -7.20 9.37 8.41
N LEU A 289 -7.00 8.25 9.10
CA LEU A 289 -7.26 6.93 8.54
C LEU A 289 -8.74 6.83 8.20
N TRP A 290 -9.03 6.69 6.91
CA TRP A 290 -10.37 6.66 6.34
C TRP A 290 -10.78 5.25 5.90
N THR A 291 -9.83 4.44 5.42
CA THR A 291 -10.06 3.06 4.99
C THR A 291 -9.03 2.10 5.55
N LEU A 292 -9.53 0.99 6.10
CA LEU A 292 -8.76 -0.20 6.45
C LEU A 292 -9.32 -1.40 5.67
N GLU A 293 -8.53 -1.91 4.72
CA GLU A 293 -8.85 -3.13 3.97
C GLU A 293 -7.81 -4.20 4.26
N ILE A 294 -8.25 -5.35 4.76
CA ILE A 294 -7.38 -6.49 5.06
C ILE A 294 -8.00 -7.72 4.38
N SER A 295 -7.22 -8.47 3.61
CA SER A 295 -7.68 -9.77 3.14
C SER A 295 -6.58 -10.82 3.12
N ASP A 296 -6.97 -12.09 3.26
CA ASP A 296 -6.11 -13.25 3.04
C ASP A 296 -4.85 -13.26 3.94
N CYS A 297 -4.96 -12.69 5.15
CA CYS A 297 -3.88 -12.66 6.14
C CYS A 297 -4.10 -13.78 7.17
N GLU A 298 -3.54 -14.96 6.89
CA GLU A 298 -3.79 -16.21 7.63
C GLU A 298 -3.38 -16.14 9.11
N GLU A 299 -2.17 -15.66 9.44
CA GLU A 299 -1.67 -15.56 10.83
C GLU A 299 -2.13 -14.29 11.58
N LEU A 300 -3.03 -13.49 11.01
CA LEU A 300 -3.49 -12.27 11.67
C LEU A 300 -4.35 -12.62 12.88
N GLU A 301 -3.82 -12.40 14.08
CA GLU A 301 -4.49 -12.74 15.34
C GLU A 301 -5.39 -11.59 15.82
N GLN A 302 -4.93 -10.35 15.65
CA GLN A 302 -5.56 -9.12 16.14
C GLN A 302 -5.26 -7.94 15.22
N ILE A 303 -6.16 -6.97 15.11
CA ILE A 303 -5.85 -5.72 14.39
C ILE A 303 -4.87 -4.87 15.19
N ILE A 304 -5.09 -4.77 16.51
CA ILE A 304 -4.27 -3.98 17.42
C ILE A 304 -3.63 -4.94 18.42
N GLU A 305 -2.31 -4.90 18.56
CA GLU A 305 -1.57 -5.72 19.53
C GLU A 305 -1.99 -5.39 20.97
N LYS A 306 -2.08 -6.40 21.86
CA LYS A 306 -2.30 -6.19 23.31
C LYS A 306 -1.11 -5.43 23.93
N ASP A 307 -1.40 -4.45 24.79
CA ASP A 307 -0.37 -3.69 25.52
C ASP A 307 0.47 -4.63 26.42
N GLN A 308 1.72 -4.90 26.04
CA GLN A 308 2.64 -5.70 26.85
C GLN A 308 3.35 -4.88 27.94
N THR A 309 3.21 -3.55 27.95
CA THR A 309 3.92 -2.67 28.89
C THR A 309 2.96 -1.93 29.82
N SER A 310 3.10 -2.16 31.12
CA SER A 310 2.50 -1.40 32.21
C SER A 310 3.09 0.02 32.31
N SER A 311 3.07 0.81 31.23
CA SER A 311 3.60 2.19 31.21
C SER A 311 2.46 3.22 31.16
N GLN A 312 2.66 4.39 31.77
CA GLN A 312 1.67 5.42 32.13
C GLN A 312 0.80 6.00 30.97
N HIS A 313 0.96 5.53 29.74
CA HIS A 313 0.13 5.91 28.58
C HIS A 313 -1.22 5.16 28.49
N HIS A 314 -1.53 4.27 29.44
CA HIS A 314 -2.82 3.55 29.59
C HIS A 314 -4.07 4.44 29.67
N LEU A 315 -3.92 5.75 29.78
CA LEU A 315 -5.03 6.67 30.03
C LEU A 315 -5.69 7.24 28.76
N GLN A 316 -5.04 7.15 27.59
CA GLN A 316 -5.65 7.65 26.35
C GLN A 316 -6.35 6.52 25.58
N PRO A 317 -7.68 6.64 25.36
CA PRO A 317 -8.41 5.67 24.56
C PRO A 317 -7.90 5.69 23.12
N ILE A 318 -7.86 4.52 22.50
CA ILE A 318 -7.62 4.41 21.06
C ILE A 318 -8.86 4.96 20.36
N CYS A 319 -8.68 5.80 19.34
CA CYS A 319 -9.75 6.36 18.53
C CYS A 319 -9.31 6.46 17.07
N PHE A 320 -10.21 6.12 16.14
CA PHE A 320 -10.05 6.37 14.71
C PHE A 320 -11.12 7.38 14.25
N PRO A 321 -10.89 8.69 14.42
CA PRO A 321 -11.93 9.70 14.28
C PRO A 321 -12.50 9.82 12.86
N ASN A 322 -11.72 9.43 11.84
CA ASN A 322 -12.11 9.56 10.42
C ASN A 322 -12.31 8.21 9.72
N LEU A 323 -12.21 7.08 10.46
CA LEU A 323 -12.28 5.75 9.86
C LEU A 323 -13.71 5.47 9.44
N SER A 324 -13.89 5.41 8.12
CA SER A 324 -15.20 5.33 7.48
C SER A 324 -15.48 3.94 6.95
N TRP A 325 -14.47 3.22 6.47
CA TRP A 325 -14.67 1.91 5.87
C TRP A 325 -13.69 0.87 6.42
N ILE A 326 -14.24 -0.24 6.91
CA ILE A 326 -13.49 -1.41 7.36
C ILE A 326 -13.96 -2.62 6.56
N ARG A 327 -13.02 -3.29 5.89
CA ARG A 327 -13.29 -4.53 5.15
C ARG A 327 -12.24 -5.58 5.51
N ILE A 328 -12.69 -6.69 6.08
CA ILE A 328 -11.84 -7.84 6.43
C ILE A 328 -12.40 -9.09 5.78
N ILE A 329 -11.55 -9.78 5.02
CA ILE A 329 -11.94 -10.98 4.28
C ILE A 329 -10.91 -12.08 4.48
N ASN A 330 -11.36 -13.29 4.78
CA ASN A 330 -10.50 -14.48 4.77
C ASN A 330 -9.27 -14.32 5.72
N CYS A 331 -9.53 -13.88 6.95
CA CYS A 331 -8.52 -13.73 8.02
C CYS A 331 -8.80 -14.75 9.13
N GLU A 332 -8.36 -15.99 8.94
CA GLU A 332 -8.84 -17.14 9.73
C GLU A 332 -8.44 -17.13 11.20
N ASN A 333 -7.34 -16.48 11.60
CA ASN A 333 -6.89 -16.45 13.01
C ASN A 333 -7.41 -15.26 13.83
N LEU A 334 -8.15 -14.33 13.20
CA LEU A 334 -8.63 -13.13 13.87
C LEU A 334 -9.77 -13.48 14.82
N LYS A 335 -9.55 -13.31 16.12
CA LYS A 335 -10.54 -13.67 17.17
C LYS A 335 -11.55 -12.57 17.48
N TYR A 336 -11.13 -11.31 17.40
CA TYR A 336 -11.98 -10.16 17.60
C TYR A 336 -11.44 -8.96 16.81
N LEU A 337 -12.31 -7.99 16.51
CA LEU A 337 -11.95 -6.83 15.70
C LEU A 337 -11.29 -5.75 16.55
N PHE A 338 -11.99 -5.30 17.59
CA PHE A 338 -11.59 -4.18 18.44
C PHE A 338 -12.01 -4.37 19.89
N PRO A 339 -11.34 -3.70 20.85
CA PRO A 339 -11.85 -3.60 22.21
C PRO A 339 -13.16 -2.79 22.24
N ILE A 340 -14.06 -3.12 23.17
CA ILE A 340 -15.37 -2.45 23.36
C ILE A 340 -15.21 -0.96 23.69
N THR A 341 -14.07 -0.57 24.26
CA THR A 341 -13.73 0.83 24.53
C THR A 341 -13.70 1.67 23.25
N LEU A 342 -13.37 1.07 22.09
CA LEU A 342 -13.36 1.75 20.80
C LEU A 342 -14.78 2.07 20.30
N ALA A 343 -15.77 1.27 20.69
CA ALA A 343 -17.18 1.56 20.39
C ALA A 343 -17.70 2.79 21.17
N HIS A 344 -17.03 3.18 22.25
CA HIS A 344 -17.37 4.35 23.06
C HIS A 344 -16.85 5.66 22.43
N GLY A 345 -17.37 5.99 21.25
CA GLY A 345 -17.02 7.23 20.53
C GLY A 345 -15.69 7.20 19.78
N GLY A 346 -14.98 6.06 19.76
CA GLY A 346 -13.73 5.90 19.02
C GLY A 346 -13.90 5.69 17.51
N LEU A 347 -15.12 5.45 17.02
CA LEU A 347 -15.46 5.22 15.60
C LEU A 347 -16.64 6.11 15.15
N PRO A 348 -16.55 7.46 15.29
CA PRO A 348 -17.70 8.33 15.04
C PRO A 348 -18.13 8.39 13.57
N ASP A 349 -17.18 8.17 12.65
CA ASP A 349 -17.37 8.32 11.20
C ASP A 349 -17.49 6.99 10.44
N LEU A 350 -17.58 5.87 11.15
CA LEU A 350 -17.68 4.54 10.54
C LEU A 350 -18.99 4.43 9.75
N ASP A 351 -18.86 4.31 8.43
CA ASP A 351 -19.94 4.18 7.44
C ASP A 351 -20.19 2.72 7.06
N GLY A 352 -19.14 1.92 6.90
CA GLY A 352 -19.24 0.53 6.51
C GLY A 352 -18.34 -0.42 7.28
N LEU A 353 -18.93 -1.52 7.75
CA LEU A 353 -18.23 -2.67 8.33
C LEU A 353 -18.56 -3.92 7.52
N TYR A 354 -17.55 -4.48 6.85
CA TYR A 354 -17.66 -5.67 6.02
C TYR A 354 -16.73 -6.76 6.56
N LEU A 355 -17.30 -7.85 7.06
CA LEU A 355 -16.59 -9.04 7.52
C LEU A 355 -17.07 -10.24 6.72
N LYS A 356 -16.16 -10.95 6.04
CA LYS A 356 -16.48 -12.18 5.30
C LYS A 356 -15.42 -13.25 5.52
N LEU A 357 -15.81 -14.52 5.70
CA LEU A 357 -14.87 -15.64 5.81
C LEU A 357 -13.84 -15.46 6.96
N VAL A 358 -14.24 -14.89 8.10
CA VAL A 358 -13.35 -14.70 9.28
C VAL A 358 -13.65 -15.79 10.30
N SER A 359 -13.07 -16.98 10.07
CA SER A 359 -13.57 -18.23 10.66
C SER A 359 -13.44 -18.33 12.19
N LYS A 360 -12.37 -17.81 12.82
CA LYS A 360 -12.20 -17.82 14.30
C LYS A 360 -12.71 -16.56 15.01
N LEU A 361 -13.41 -15.66 14.31
CA LEU A 361 -13.97 -14.48 14.94
C LEU A 361 -15.04 -14.91 15.94
N GLU A 362 -14.80 -14.66 17.24
CA GLU A 362 -15.74 -14.97 18.32
C GLU A 362 -16.64 -13.78 18.64
N GLN A 363 -16.07 -12.57 18.64
CA GLN A 363 -16.81 -11.32 18.89
C GLN A 363 -16.34 -10.20 17.95
N VAL A 364 -17.25 -9.33 17.49
CA VAL A 364 -16.83 -8.13 16.74
C VAL A 364 -16.12 -7.15 17.68
N PHE A 365 -16.76 -6.80 18.80
CA PHE A 365 -16.14 -6.02 19.87
C PHE A 365 -15.89 -6.87 21.12
N GLU A 366 -14.63 -7.00 21.54
CA GLU A 366 -14.23 -7.74 22.75
C GLU A 366 -14.24 -6.82 23.98
N GLY A 367 -14.77 -7.27 25.12
CA GLY A 367 -14.73 -6.51 26.37
C GLY A 367 -15.08 -7.35 27.59
N ASP A 368 -14.68 -6.85 28.76
CA ASP A 368 -14.87 -7.55 30.04
C ASP A 368 -16.33 -7.38 30.53
N GLU A 369 -17.08 -8.49 30.57
CA GLU A 369 -18.47 -8.55 31.04
C GLU A 369 -18.62 -8.15 32.52
N SER A 370 -17.53 -8.22 33.28
CA SER A 370 -17.47 -7.91 34.72
C SER A 370 -17.70 -6.43 35.06
N ASN A 371 -17.55 -5.51 34.08
CA ASN A 371 -17.71 -4.07 34.26
C ASN A 371 -19.13 -3.55 34.02
N VAL A 372 -20.09 -4.44 33.73
CA VAL A 372 -21.52 -4.10 33.59
C VAL A 372 -22.22 -4.66 34.82
N SER A 373 -22.79 -3.78 35.66
CA SER A 373 -23.72 -4.23 36.70
C SER A 373 -24.83 -5.01 36.02
N LYS A 374 -25.28 -6.12 36.62
CA LYS A 374 -26.29 -7.02 36.02
C LYS A 374 -27.61 -6.32 35.64
N ASP A 375 -27.80 -5.08 36.09
CA ASP A 375 -29.03 -4.30 35.99
C ASP A 375 -28.93 -3.06 35.07
N GLU A 376 -27.77 -2.72 34.48
CA GLU A 376 -27.64 -1.53 33.61
C GLU A 376 -27.14 -1.87 32.19
N GLU A 377 -28.06 -1.83 31.23
CA GLU A 377 -27.76 -1.93 29.79
C GLU A 377 -26.95 -0.71 29.32
N LYS A 378 -25.75 -0.94 28.77
CA LYS A 378 -24.90 0.12 28.21
C LYS A 378 -25.19 0.30 26.72
N VAL A 379 -25.88 1.40 26.40
CA VAL A 379 -26.18 1.78 25.02
C VAL A 379 -24.93 2.36 24.35
N MET A 380 -24.62 1.84 23.17
CA MET A 380 -23.52 2.25 22.29
C MET A 380 -24.09 2.70 20.95
N HIS A 381 -23.47 3.71 20.36
CA HIS A 381 -23.90 4.29 19.10
C HIS A 381 -22.79 4.21 18.05
N LEU A 382 -23.13 3.72 16.86
CA LEU A 382 -22.35 3.92 15.64
C LEU A 382 -23.21 4.76 14.68
N PRO A 383 -23.30 6.09 14.90
CA PRO A 383 -24.37 6.92 14.34
C PRO A 383 -24.31 7.07 12.82
N ARG A 384 -23.14 6.87 12.21
CA ARG A 384 -22.92 6.98 10.77
C ARG A 384 -22.88 5.64 10.04
N LEU A 385 -23.03 4.51 10.73
CA LEU A 385 -22.95 3.19 10.10
C LEU A 385 -24.14 3.01 9.16
N THR A 386 -23.89 2.97 7.86
CA THR A 386 -24.89 2.74 6.81
C THR A 386 -24.88 1.30 6.30
N TYR A 387 -23.77 0.58 6.42
CA TYR A 387 -23.64 -0.78 5.92
C TYR A 387 -22.95 -1.71 6.92
N LEU A 388 -23.65 -2.76 7.34
CA LEU A 388 -23.13 -3.84 8.18
C LEU A 388 -23.30 -5.18 7.45
N HIS A 389 -22.19 -5.85 7.18
CA HIS A 389 -22.19 -7.15 6.51
C HIS A 389 -21.31 -8.13 7.27
N LEU A 390 -21.95 -9.20 7.74
CA LEU A 390 -21.39 -10.32 8.46
C LEU A 390 -21.71 -11.59 7.66
N ASP A 391 -20.72 -12.15 6.97
CA ASP A 391 -20.95 -13.25 6.04
C ASP A 391 -19.97 -14.40 6.24
N GLU A 392 -20.46 -15.63 6.32
CA GLU A 392 -19.65 -16.83 6.51
C GLU A 392 -18.71 -16.72 7.74
N LEU A 393 -19.29 -16.43 8.91
CA LEU A 393 -18.60 -16.28 10.21
C LEU A 393 -19.01 -17.41 11.17
N PRO A 394 -18.49 -18.64 11.00
CA PRO A 394 -19.00 -19.83 11.68
C PRO A 394 -18.83 -19.82 13.21
N ASN A 395 -17.79 -19.16 13.75
CA ASN A 395 -17.55 -19.10 15.20
C ASN A 395 -18.00 -17.78 15.84
N LEU A 396 -18.68 -16.89 15.10
CA LEU A 396 -19.13 -15.62 15.65
C LEU A 396 -20.23 -15.88 16.68
N VAL A 397 -19.92 -15.61 17.95
CA VAL A 397 -20.84 -15.78 19.08
C VAL A 397 -21.67 -14.53 19.31
N SER A 398 -21.07 -13.34 19.23
CA SER A 398 -21.81 -12.10 19.43
C SER A 398 -21.17 -10.89 18.74
N PHE A 399 -21.97 -9.85 18.48
CA PHE A 399 -21.46 -8.56 18.03
C PHE A 399 -20.69 -7.83 19.14
N SER A 400 -21.15 -7.96 20.38
CA SER A 400 -20.55 -7.34 21.57
C SER A 400 -20.80 -8.18 22.83
N PRO A 401 -20.12 -7.90 23.95
CA PRO A 401 -20.34 -8.62 25.21
C PRO A 401 -21.78 -8.43 25.72
N VAL A 402 -22.21 -9.31 26.63
CA VAL A 402 -23.53 -9.23 27.26
C VAL A 402 -23.70 -7.89 28.01
N GLY A 403 -24.90 -7.32 27.94
CA GLY A 403 -25.23 -6.04 28.60
C GLY A 403 -24.88 -4.79 27.77
N TYR A 404 -24.31 -4.96 26.57
CA TYR A 404 -24.12 -3.89 25.61
C TYR A 404 -25.21 -3.91 24.54
N HIS A 405 -25.71 -2.71 24.20
CA HIS A 405 -26.75 -2.51 23.19
C HIS A 405 -26.27 -1.53 22.13
N PHE A 406 -26.10 -1.99 20.90
CA PHE A 406 -25.76 -1.13 19.78
C PHE A 406 -27.02 -0.61 19.08
N VAL A 407 -27.04 0.70 18.81
CA VAL A 407 -28.08 1.37 18.03
C VAL A 407 -27.48 1.98 16.76
N PHE A 408 -28.00 1.56 15.61
CA PHE A 408 -27.61 1.99 14.27
C PHE A 408 -28.73 2.82 13.63
N GLN A 409 -28.72 4.14 13.85
CA GLN A 409 -29.77 5.06 13.37
C GLN A 409 -29.71 5.32 11.85
N SER A 410 -28.53 5.16 11.24
CA SER A 410 -28.28 5.45 9.82
C SER A 410 -28.19 4.20 8.95
N LEU A 411 -28.44 3.00 9.51
CA LEU A 411 -28.20 1.75 8.80
C LEU A 411 -29.14 1.64 7.60
N ARG A 412 -28.55 1.40 6.42
CA ARG A 412 -29.24 1.23 5.14
C ARG A 412 -29.16 -0.20 4.61
N GLY A 413 -28.17 -0.95 5.06
CA GLY A 413 -27.98 -2.35 4.70
C GLY A 413 -27.49 -3.14 5.88
N LEU A 414 -28.25 -4.17 6.27
CA LEU A 414 -27.82 -5.21 7.19
C LEU A 414 -27.83 -6.55 6.45
N GLN A 415 -26.70 -7.22 6.44
CA GLN A 415 -26.59 -8.59 5.98
C GLN A 415 -25.88 -9.42 7.04
N VAL A 416 -26.56 -10.47 7.51
CA VAL A 416 -25.99 -11.49 8.39
C VAL A 416 -26.27 -12.83 7.74
N THR A 417 -25.29 -13.45 7.11
CA THR A 417 -25.49 -14.70 6.37
C THR A 417 -24.48 -15.74 6.82
N VAL A 418 -24.92 -16.98 7.03
CA VAL A 418 -24.05 -18.10 7.42
C VAL A 418 -23.26 -17.80 8.72
N CYS A 419 -23.98 -17.34 9.75
CA CYS A 419 -23.45 -17.05 11.09
C CYS A 419 -24.19 -17.88 12.16
N PRO A 420 -24.04 -19.21 12.21
CA PRO A 420 -24.94 -20.11 12.95
C PRO A 420 -24.88 -19.98 14.48
N ASN A 421 -23.76 -19.49 15.03
CA ASN A 421 -23.54 -19.42 16.48
C ASN A 421 -23.86 -18.03 17.08
N ILE A 422 -24.31 -17.07 16.27
CA ILE A 422 -24.52 -15.70 16.73
C ILE A 422 -25.72 -15.63 17.68
N THR A 423 -25.51 -15.11 18.89
CA THR A 423 -26.53 -14.90 19.93
C THR A 423 -27.06 -13.47 19.97
N THR A 424 -26.43 -12.56 19.24
CA THR A 424 -26.89 -11.17 19.11
C THR A 424 -28.23 -11.12 18.38
N ARG A 425 -29.26 -10.63 19.06
CA ARG A 425 -30.57 -10.34 18.47
C ARG A 425 -30.48 -9.03 17.71
N PHE A 426 -30.84 -9.09 16.43
CA PHE A 426 -31.04 -7.91 15.59
C PHE A 426 -32.53 -7.57 15.52
N SER A 427 -32.84 -6.28 15.59
CA SER A 427 -34.22 -5.80 15.45
C SER A 427 -34.28 -4.39 14.88
N VAL A 428 -35.45 -3.99 14.38
CA VAL A 428 -35.72 -2.66 13.83
C VAL A 428 -36.89 -2.04 14.56
N ASP A 429 -36.67 -0.86 15.13
CA ASP A 429 -37.70 -0.10 15.84
C ASP A 429 -38.63 0.70 14.88
N SER A 430 -39.60 1.40 15.46
CA SER A 430 -40.51 2.27 14.71
C SER A 430 -39.83 3.47 14.04
N GLU A 431 -38.65 3.87 14.50
CA GLU A 431 -37.85 4.95 13.92
C GLU A 431 -36.95 4.46 12.77
N LYS A 432 -37.00 3.15 12.46
CA LYS A 432 -36.13 2.44 11.50
C LYS A 432 -34.67 2.39 11.94
N SER A 433 -34.40 2.57 13.22
CA SER A 433 -33.09 2.29 13.82
C SER A 433 -32.92 0.79 13.95
N VAL A 434 -31.73 0.27 13.64
CA VAL A 434 -31.41 -1.14 13.84
C VAL A 434 -30.71 -1.32 15.18
N HIS A 435 -31.15 -2.29 15.96
CA HIS A 435 -30.65 -2.61 17.28
C HIS A 435 -29.90 -3.93 17.23
N ALA A 436 -28.77 -4.02 17.91
CA ALA A 436 -28.04 -5.27 18.13
C ALA A 436 -27.83 -5.45 19.64
N LYS A 437 -28.45 -6.48 20.21
CA LYS A 437 -28.42 -6.77 21.65
C LYS A 437 -27.91 -8.18 21.91
N THR A 438 -26.91 -8.30 22.77
CA THR A 438 -26.42 -9.60 23.26
C THR A 438 -27.00 -9.85 24.64
N GLN A 439 -27.83 -10.89 24.79
CA GLN A 439 -28.46 -11.26 26.05
C GLN A 439 -27.78 -12.48 26.68
N ALA A 440 -27.74 -12.55 28.01
CA ALA A 440 -27.34 -13.77 28.71
C ALA A 440 -28.34 -14.88 28.39
N SER A 441 -27.84 -16.10 28.24
CA SER A 441 -28.61 -17.32 27.97
C SER A 441 -29.51 -17.74 29.15
N GLN A 442 -30.50 -16.92 29.48
CA GLN A 442 -31.66 -17.31 30.26
C GLN A 442 -32.87 -17.40 29.32
N SER A 443 -33.41 -18.61 29.23
CA SER A 443 -34.73 -18.97 28.66
C SER A 443 -35.05 -18.45 27.25
N VAL A 444 -34.56 -19.19 26.24
CA VAL A 444 -35.12 -19.17 24.86
C VAL A 444 -36.65 -19.39 24.86
N ASP A 445 -37.19 -20.02 25.91
CA ASP A 445 -38.61 -20.30 26.10
C ASP A 445 -39.45 -19.16 26.72
N GLU A 446 -38.85 -18.10 27.29
CA GLU A 446 -39.63 -16.98 27.90
C GLU A 446 -39.78 -15.76 26.96
N ILE A 447 -38.91 -15.61 25.96
CA ILE A 447 -38.91 -14.44 25.07
C ILE A 447 -40.09 -14.45 24.07
N ILE A 448 -40.75 -15.60 23.86
CA ILE A 448 -41.94 -15.68 22.99
C ILE A 448 -43.19 -15.08 23.69
N VAL A 449 -43.17 -14.87 25.01
CA VAL A 449 -44.40 -14.57 25.78
C VAL A 449 -44.47 -13.13 26.33
N GLU A 450 -43.37 -12.37 26.44
CA GLU A 450 -43.38 -11.06 27.13
C GLU A 450 -43.30 -9.79 26.27
N GLU A 451 -43.39 -9.85 24.94
CA GLU A 451 -43.50 -8.64 24.08
C GLU A 451 -44.86 -8.57 23.37
N SER A 452 -45.94 -8.71 24.14
CA SER A 452 -47.30 -8.35 23.72
C SER A 452 -47.80 -7.08 24.40
N ALA A 453 -46.98 -6.02 24.48
CA ALA A 453 -47.46 -4.64 24.68
C ALA A 453 -46.29 -3.67 24.69
N THR A 454 -45.88 -3.20 23.50
CA THR A 454 -45.60 -1.79 23.12
C THR A 454 -44.48 -1.74 22.06
N ALA A 455 -44.77 -1.05 20.95
CA ALA A 455 -43.96 -0.86 19.73
C ALA A 455 -43.95 -2.01 18.70
N GLN A 456 -44.25 -1.67 17.44
CA GLN A 456 -44.11 -2.53 16.27
C GLN A 456 -42.62 -2.72 15.96
N GLU A 457 -41.93 -3.56 16.73
CA GLU A 457 -40.54 -3.90 16.48
C GLU A 457 -40.45 -5.12 15.56
N THR A 458 -39.68 -5.04 14.47
CA THR A 458 -39.41 -6.21 13.62
C THR A 458 -38.09 -6.82 14.07
N ALA A 459 -38.15 -7.97 14.74
CA ALA A 459 -36.96 -8.70 15.19
C ALA A 459 -36.70 -9.94 14.32
N TRP A 460 -35.43 -10.24 14.09
CA TRP A 460 -35.02 -11.49 13.45
C TRP A 460 -34.73 -12.56 14.52
N PRO A 461 -35.09 -13.84 14.27
CA PRO A 461 -34.69 -14.94 15.14
C PRO A 461 -33.17 -15.01 15.27
N ILE A 462 -32.70 -15.36 16.47
CA ILE A 462 -31.27 -15.57 16.74
C ILE A 462 -30.74 -16.68 15.81
N GLY A 463 -29.57 -16.46 15.22
CA GLY A 463 -28.92 -17.40 14.30
C GLY A 463 -29.54 -17.50 12.90
N SER A 464 -30.57 -16.72 12.57
CA SER A 464 -31.16 -16.72 11.22
C SER A 464 -30.37 -15.86 10.24
N ASP A 465 -30.45 -16.22 8.95
CA ASP A 465 -29.93 -15.35 7.89
C ASP A 465 -30.80 -14.08 7.78
N ILE A 466 -30.14 -12.93 7.75
CA ILE A 466 -30.74 -11.61 7.64
C ILE A 466 -30.28 -10.97 6.35
N GLU A 467 -31.23 -10.59 5.51
CA GLU A 467 -31.01 -9.67 4.40
C GLU A 467 -32.01 -8.52 4.52
N TRP A 468 -31.53 -7.36 4.97
CA TRP A 468 -32.33 -6.17 5.14
C TRP A 468 -31.75 -5.02 4.33
N PRO A 469 -32.32 -4.76 3.13
CA PRO A 469 -32.09 -3.54 2.39
C PRO A 469 -33.08 -2.48 2.85
N GLN A 470 -32.59 -1.35 3.38
CA GLN A 470 -33.41 -0.15 3.57
C GLN A 470 -33.68 0.48 2.19
N ARG A 471 -34.70 -0.04 1.49
CA ARG A 471 -35.14 0.56 0.22
C ARG A 471 -35.72 1.94 0.49
N GLY A 472 -34.98 2.98 0.12
CA GLY A 472 -35.45 4.38 0.02
C GLY A 472 -35.05 5.28 1.19
N ARG A 473 -33.93 5.99 1.03
CA ARG A 473 -33.69 7.37 1.47
C ARG A 473 -32.61 8.04 0.62
#